data_AF-A0A8C3Q6U7-F1
#
_entry.id   AF-A0A8C3Q6U7-F1
#
_cell.length_a   1.000
_cell.length_b   1.000
_cell.length_c   1.000
_cell.angle_alpha   90.00
_cell.angle_beta   90.00
_cell.angle_gamma   90.00
#
_symmetry.space_group_name_H-M   'P 1'
#
loop_
_entity.id
_entity.type
_entity.pdbx_description
1 polymer ?
#
loop_
_entity_poly.entity_id
_entity_poly.type
_entity_poly.pdbx_seq_one_letter_code
_entity_poly.pdbx_strand_id
1 'polypeptide(L)'
;MAAPGCHVGTGGGREEENGEEEEEEEEEEEEEEEEEEEEEEEEEQGEEAEAALRAVFPRDPELFAECFPERRRFRLCGRVLHIAEHHGPRLGPAGAVWEAALSLCRFLGEQNLELAGRRVLELGAGTGIVGIFAAMLGAEVTLTDRPPALPQLRENARLNFPGAAAGPRVRALRWGRDQRRFPPKFHLILGSDIVYDPRAFGPLLGTLRHLLVPPAQALLSARLRGGEAGAARFFRQLLPPFFGVRLLRREPERDIEIYAVTPRDGAPERGGPGLESLTPRDGAPGGAGPGWSPSPRGMEPRSGAGPGWSPSPRGMEPRSGAGPGWSPSPRGMEPRSGAGPGWGLLPGIKWCRGS
;
A
#
# COMPACT_ATOMS: atom_id res chain seq x y z
N MET A 1 -64.39 -52.87 7.39
CA MET A 1 -65.65 -53.07 8.13
C MET A 1 -65.38 -52.93 9.62
N ALA A 2 -66.35 -52.41 10.37
CA ALA A 2 -66.53 -52.36 11.84
C ALA A 2 -65.78 -53.46 12.63
N ALA A 3 -65.40 -53.36 13.91
CA ALA A 3 -65.66 -52.48 15.06
C ALA A 3 -64.72 -52.98 16.21
N PRO A 4 -64.71 -52.35 17.41
CA PRO A 4 -63.61 -52.43 18.39
C PRO A 4 -63.83 -53.47 19.50
N GLY A 5 -62.81 -53.69 20.33
CA GLY A 5 -62.88 -54.45 21.58
C GLY A 5 -61.90 -53.90 22.61
N CYS A 6 -62.41 -53.60 23.81
CA CYS A 6 -61.77 -52.88 24.90
C CYS A 6 -61.30 -53.82 26.04
N HIS A 7 -60.42 -53.28 26.90
CA HIS A 7 -59.96 -53.73 28.24
C HIS A 7 -59.00 -54.93 28.30
N VAL A 8 -57.96 -54.96 29.15
CA VAL A 8 -57.93 -54.75 30.63
C VAL A 8 -56.58 -54.14 31.08
N GLY A 9 -56.59 -53.39 32.18
CA GLY A 9 -55.39 -52.79 32.80
C GLY A 9 -54.80 -53.53 34.00
N THR A 10 -53.61 -53.08 34.41
CA THR A 10 -52.89 -53.22 35.70
C THR A 10 -51.71 -52.22 35.57
N GLY A 11 -51.38 -51.28 36.46
CA GLY A 11 -51.33 -51.30 37.92
C GLY A 11 -49.85 -51.38 38.35
N GLY A 12 -49.28 -50.27 38.83
CA GLY A 12 -48.04 -50.23 39.63
C GLY A 12 -46.85 -49.46 39.02
N GLY A 13 -46.29 -48.52 39.80
CA GLY A 13 -44.97 -47.89 39.57
C GLY A 13 -45.02 -46.39 39.29
N ARG A 14 -45.20 -45.56 40.33
CA ARG A 14 -44.99 -44.11 40.24
C ARG A 14 -44.77 -43.59 41.65
N GLU A 15 -43.52 -43.58 42.11
CA GLU A 15 -43.08 -42.82 43.30
C GLU A 15 -41.55 -42.88 43.56
N GLU A 16 -40.73 -43.59 42.78
CA GLU A 16 -39.26 -43.65 43.01
C GLU A 16 -38.39 -42.90 41.96
N GLU A 17 -38.95 -42.35 40.87
CA GLU A 17 -38.16 -41.67 39.82
C GLU A 17 -38.01 -40.15 40.01
N ASN A 18 -38.58 -39.55 41.06
CA ASN A 18 -38.71 -38.09 41.17
C ASN A 18 -37.73 -37.41 42.13
N GLY A 19 -36.84 -38.16 42.78
CA GLY A 19 -35.84 -37.62 43.71
C GLY A 19 -34.41 -37.61 43.17
N GLU A 20 -34.09 -38.46 42.20
CA GLU A 20 -32.76 -38.49 41.56
C GLU A 20 -32.61 -37.37 40.52
N GLU A 21 -33.70 -36.95 39.84
CA GLU A 21 -33.69 -35.82 38.91
C GLU A 21 -33.55 -34.44 39.61
N GLU A 22 -34.04 -34.30 40.86
CA GLU A 22 -33.91 -33.06 41.63
C GLU A 22 -32.50 -32.88 42.24
N GLU A 23 -31.82 -33.98 42.60
CA GLU A 23 -30.43 -33.94 43.09
C GLU A 23 -29.42 -33.67 41.95
N GLU A 24 -29.68 -34.17 40.72
CA GLU A 24 -28.85 -33.86 39.54
C GLU A 24 -28.99 -32.39 39.08
N GLU A 25 -30.17 -31.78 39.20
CA GLU A 25 -30.38 -30.36 38.88
C GLU A 25 -29.69 -29.43 39.90
N GLU A 26 -29.66 -29.79 41.19
CA GLU A 26 -28.94 -29.01 42.22
C GLU A 26 -27.41 -29.09 42.04
N GLU A 27 -26.87 -30.24 41.62
CA GLU A 27 -25.43 -30.39 41.32
C GLU A 27 -25.01 -29.59 40.07
N GLU A 28 -25.87 -29.52 39.02
CA GLU A 28 -25.61 -28.70 37.83
C GLU A 28 -25.64 -27.18 38.14
N GLU A 29 -26.54 -26.72 39.02
CA GLU A 29 -26.58 -25.31 39.44
C GLU A 29 -25.34 -24.91 40.27
N GLU A 30 -24.83 -25.79 41.14
CA GLU A 30 -23.60 -25.54 41.91
C GLU A 30 -22.35 -25.49 41.01
N GLU A 31 -22.27 -26.33 39.96
CA GLU A 31 -21.17 -26.28 38.98
C GLU A 31 -21.21 -25.00 38.13
N GLU A 32 -22.39 -24.51 37.74
CA GLU A 32 -22.52 -23.24 37.00
C GLU A 32 -22.12 -22.03 37.87
N GLU A 33 -22.46 -22.01 39.16
CA GLU A 33 -22.04 -20.94 40.08
C GLU A 33 -20.52 -20.93 40.31
N GLU A 34 -19.86 -22.09 40.41
CA GLU A 34 -18.40 -22.19 40.53
C GLU A 34 -17.68 -21.71 39.25
N GLU A 35 -18.21 -22.01 38.06
CA GLU A 35 -17.65 -21.52 36.79
C GLU A 35 -17.78 -19.98 36.66
N GLU A 36 -18.91 -19.40 37.08
CA GLU A 36 -19.10 -17.94 37.06
C GLU A 36 -18.13 -17.22 38.02
N GLU A 37 -17.89 -17.77 39.22
CA GLU A 37 -16.92 -17.21 40.17
C GLU A 37 -15.47 -17.27 39.64
N GLU A 38 -15.08 -18.36 38.97
CA GLU A 38 -13.76 -18.47 38.33
C GLU A 38 -13.58 -17.45 37.18
N GLU A 39 -14.62 -17.22 36.36
CA GLU A 39 -14.57 -16.20 35.30
C GLU A 39 -14.44 -14.78 35.86
N GLU A 40 -15.14 -14.44 36.95
CA GLU A 40 -15.03 -13.13 37.60
C GLU A 40 -13.62 -12.91 38.20
N GLU A 41 -13.03 -13.93 38.81
CA GLU A 41 -11.65 -13.85 39.33
C GLU A 41 -10.60 -13.68 38.22
N GLU A 42 -10.78 -14.34 37.07
CA GLU A 42 -9.91 -14.16 35.90
C GLU A 42 -10.05 -12.75 35.30
N GLU A 43 -11.26 -12.19 35.26
CA GLU A 43 -11.49 -10.81 34.81
C GLU A 43 -10.82 -9.79 35.75
N GLU A 44 -10.98 -9.92 37.07
CA GLU A 44 -10.32 -9.03 38.04
C GLU A 44 -8.79 -9.10 37.94
N GLN A 45 -8.23 -10.30 37.83
CA GLN A 45 -6.79 -10.48 37.62
C GLN A 45 -6.31 -9.87 36.30
N GLY A 46 -7.13 -9.95 35.25
CA GLY A 46 -6.90 -9.30 33.96
C GLY A 46 -6.88 -7.78 34.05
N GLU A 47 -7.83 -7.19 34.78
CA GLU A 47 -7.90 -5.75 35.02
C GLU A 47 -6.71 -5.25 35.85
N GLU A 48 -6.31 -6.00 36.88
CA GLU A 48 -5.19 -5.64 37.74
C GLU A 48 -3.84 -5.72 36.98
N ALA A 49 -3.69 -6.73 36.12
CA ALA A 49 -2.55 -6.83 35.20
C ALA A 49 -2.53 -5.69 34.17
N GLU A 50 -3.69 -5.28 33.64
CA GLU A 50 -3.78 -4.12 32.74
C GLU A 50 -3.44 -2.82 33.46
N ALA A 51 -3.90 -2.65 34.70
CA ALA A 51 -3.59 -1.52 35.56
C ALA A 51 -2.08 -1.46 35.90
N ALA A 52 -1.46 -2.60 36.18
CA ALA A 52 -0.03 -2.71 36.39
C ALA A 52 0.77 -2.34 35.13
N LEU A 53 0.34 -2.78 33.95
CA LEU A 53 0.93 -2.38 32.67
C LEU A 53 0.79 -0.88 32.42
N ARG A 54 -0.37 -0.28 32.73
CA ARG A 54 -0.62 1.17 32.64
C ARG A 54 0.27 1.98 33.58
N ALA A 55 0.60 1.45 34.76
CA ALA A 55 1.47 2.11 35.73
C ALA A 55 2.95 2.08 35.32
N VAL A 56 3.39 1.03 34.61
CA VAL A 56 4.80 0.86 34.19
C VAL A 56 5.10 1.60 32.87
N PHE A 57 4.13 1.72 31.97
CA PHE A 57 4.30 2.39 30.67
C PHE A 57 3.50 3.69 30.58
N PRO A 58 4.08 4.85 30.93
CA PRO A 58 3.43 6.13 30.66
C PRO A 58 3.19 6.27 29.16
N ARG A 59 1.92 6.26 28.75
CA ARG A 59 1.48 6.66 27.41
C ARG A 59 1.62 8.16 27.29
N ASP A 60 2.83 8.65 27.06
CA ASP A 60 2.94 9.80 26.18
C ASP A 60 2.91 9.26 24.74
N PRO A 61 1.78 9.36 24.02
CA PRO A 61 1.70 8.87 22.65
C PRO A 61 2.67 9.60 21.74
N GLU A 62 3.20 10.76 22.15
CA GLU A 62 4.20 11.53 21.40
C GLU A 62 5.57 10.83 21.41
N LEU A 63 5.94 10.16 22.52
CA LEU A 63 7.20 9.42 22.65
C LEU A 63 7.28 8.16 21.77
N PHE A 64 6.14 7.58 21.37
CA PHE A 64 6.06 6.50 20.38
C PHE A 64 5.59 6.97 19.00
N ALA A 65 5.33 8.27 18.83
CA ALA A 65 4.89 8.87 17.56
C ALA A 65 6.03 9.39 16.70
N GLU A 66 7.30 9.22 17.10
CA GLU A 66 8.45 9.49 16.23
C GLU A 66 8.50 8.46 15.09
N CYS A 67 7.59 8.62 14.13
CA CYS A 67 7.69 8.01 12.82
C CYS A 67 8.89 8.68 12.14
N PHE A 68 10.09 8.12 12.32
CA PHE A 68 11.24 8.57 11.57
C PHE A 68 11.04 8.18 10.10
N PRO A 69 11.04 9.15 9.17
CA PRO A 69 10.91 8.81 7.77
C PRO A 69 12.15 8.06 7.29
N GLU A 70 11.97 6.85 6.77
CA GLU A 70 13.01 6.21 5.98
C GLU A 70 13.01 6.84 4.59
N ARG A 71 14.07 7.60 4.27
CA ARG A 71 14.21 8.22 2.94
C ARG A 71 14.89 7.25 2.00
N ARG A 72 14.13 6.76 1.02
CA ARG A 72 14.61 5.85 -0.01
C ARG A 72 14.68 6.54 -1.37
N ARG A 73 15.68 6.12 -2.15
CA ARG A 73 15.92 6.61 -3.50
C ARG A 73 15.60 5.51 -4.51
N PHE A 74 14.65 5.79 -5.40
CA PHE A 74 14.24 4.86 -6.45
C PHE A 74 14.75 5.35 -7.80
N ARG A 75 15.34 4.45 -8.59
CA ARG A 75 15.70 4.72 -9.99
C ARG A 75 14.76 3.96 -10.90
N LEU A 76 13.86 4.67 -11.57
CA LEU A 76 12.80 4.11 -12.42
C LEU A 76 12.88 4.75 -13.80
N CYS A 77 13.11 3.95 -14.84
CA CYS A 77 13.15 4.39 -16.24
C CYS A 77 14.01 5.66 -16.48
N GLY A 78 15.22 5.69 -15.91
CA GLY A 78 16.15 6.82 -16.03
C GLY A 78 15.86 8.02 -15.12
N ARG A 79 14.78 8.00 -14.35
CA ARG A 79 14.39 9.05 -13.39
C ARG A 79 14.74 8.63 -11.97
N VAL A 80 15.04 9.61 -11.12
CA VAL A 80 15.35 9.41 -9.71
C VAL A 80 14.24 10.01 -8.87
N LEU A 81 13.63 9.19 -8.02
CA LEU A 81 12.60 9.60 -7.08
C LEU A 81 13.13 9.51 -5.65
N HIS A 82 12.82 10.53 -4.87
CA HIS A 82 13.11 10.59 -3.44
C HIS A 82 11.81 10.41 -2.67
N ILE A 83 11.66 9.31 -1.94
CA ILE A 83 10.43 8.97 -1.22
C ILE A 83 10.78 8.80 0.27
N ALA A 84 10.10 9.56 1.11
CA ALA A 84 10.04 9.33 2.54
C ALA A 84 8.90 8.34 2.85
N GLU A 85 9.25 7.26 3.54
CA GLU A 85 8.35 6.23 4.03
C GLU A 85 8.18 6.41 5.55
N HIS A 86 6.97 6.79 5.98
CA HIS A 86 6.65 6.99 7.39
C HIS A 86 5.92 5.77 7.93
N HIS A 87 6.64 4.96 8.71
CA HIS A 87 6.08 3.76 9.32
C HIS A 87 5.42 4.12 10.66
N GLY A 88 4.16 3.73 10.81
CA GLY A 88 3.45 3.94 12.06
C GLY A 88 1.99 3.47 12.00
N PRO A 89 1.36 3.26 13.16
CA PRO A 89 0.02 2.69 13.26
C PRO A 89 -1.05 3.57 12.59
N ARG A 90 -0.83 4.89 12.53
CA ARG A 90 -1.78 5.85 11.93
C ARG A 90 -1.80 5.80 10.40
N LEU A 91 -0.68 5.52 9.75
CA LEU A 91 -0.60 5.42 8.29
C LEU A 91 -0.87 3.99 7.82
N GLY A 92 -0.43 3.00 8.60
CA GLY A 92 -0.53 1.59 8.23
C GLY A 92 0.10 1.34 6.85
N PRO A 93 -0.58 0.59 5.96
CA PRO A 93 -0.06 0.28 4.62
C PRO A 93 0.30 1.50 3.76
N ALA A 94 -0.26 2.68 4.03
CA ALA A 94 0.01 3.89 3.26
C ALA A 94 1.44 4.43 3.46
N GLY A 95 2.12 4.02 4.54
CA GLY A 95 3.47 4.50 4.87
C GLY A 95 4.59 3.96 3.98
N ALA A 96 4.35 2.86 3.26
CA ALA A 96 5.39 2.13 2.54
C ALA A 96 5.21 2.16 1.01
N VAL A 97 6.32 1.98 0.28
CA VAL A 97 6.31 1.71 -1.16
C VAL A 97 6.07 0.22 -1.39
N TRP A 98 4.97 -0.12 -2.06
CA TRP A 98 4.64 -1.49 -2.41
C TRP A 98 5.21 -1.90 -3.78
N GLU A 99 5.59 -3.17 -3.93
CA GLU A 99 6.16 -3.67 -5.20
C GLU A 99 5.24 -3.48 -6.41
N ALA A 100 3.91 -3.58 -6.23
CA ALA A 100 2.95 -3.34 -7.30
C ALA A 100 2.97 -1.87 -7.79
N ALA A 101 3.35 -0.92 -6.94
CA ALA A 101 3.57 0.48 -7.33
C ALA A 101 4.82 0.62 -8.21
N LEU A 102 5.90 -0.09 -7.86
CA LEU A 102 7.13 -0.13 -8.66
C LEU A 102 6.90 -0.77 -10.03
N SER A 103 6.17 -1.88 -10.08
CA SER A 103 5.80 -2.55 -11.34
C SER A 103 4.93 -1.65 -12.23
N LEU A 104 3.97 -0.90 -11.64
CA LEU A 104 3.18 0.07 -12.39
C LEU A 104 4.03 1.24 -12.91
N CYS A 105 4.99 1.75 -12.13
CA CYS A 105 5.91 2.79 -12.62
C CYS A 105 6.74 2.29 -13.81
N ARG A 106 7.31 1.08 -13.74
CA ARG A 106 8.06 0.47 -14.85
C ARG A 106 7.18 0.33 -16.08
N PHE A 107 5.95 -0.15 -15.91
CA PHE A 107 4.96 -0.24 -16.98
C PHE A 107 4.71 1.12 -17.66
N LEU A 108 4.47 2.18 -16.88
CA LEU A 108 4.25 3.53 -17.42
C LEU A 108 5.46 4.03 -18.22
N GLY A 109 6.68 3.79 -17.73
CA GLY A 109 7.90 4.24 -18.41
C GLY A 109 8.26 3.43 -19.65
N GLU A 110 7.95 2.13 -19.68
CA GLU A 110 8.20 1.25 -20.83
C GLU A 110 7.23 1.48 -21.98
N GLN A 111 5.96 1.77 -21.68
CA GLN A 111 4.92 1.96 -22.70
C GLN A 111 5.01 3.32 -23.41
N ASN A 112 5.97 4.17 -23.04
CA ASN A 112 6.15 5.53 -23.56
C ASN A 112 4.82 6.30 -23.69
N LEU A 113 3.96 6.16 -22.68
CA LEU A 113 2.64 6.76 -22.68
C LEU A 113 2.77 8.28 -22.80
N GLU A 114 2.02 8.89 -23.70
CA GLU A 114 1.93 10.34 -23.81
C GLU A 114 1.11 10.90 -22.64
N LEU A 115 1.79 11.06 -21.50
CA LEU A 115 1.24 11.60 -20.28
C LEU A 115 1.33 13.13 -20.22
N ALA A 116 2.11 13.76 -21.11
CA ALA A 116 2.24 15.20 -21.20
C ALA A 116 0.87 15.89 -21.31
N GLY A 117 0.55 16.78 -20.36
CA GLY A 117 -0.73 17.50 -20.33
C GLY A 117 -1.96 16.64 -20.02
N ARG A 118 -1.81 15.34 -19.75
CA ARG A 118 -2.92 14.49 -19.33
C ARG A 118 -3.24 14.76 -17.86
N ARG A 119 -4.51 15.02 -17.56
CA ARG A 119 -5.03 15.06 -16.19
C ARG A 119 -5.11 13.65 -15.62
N VAL A 120 -4.33 13.39 -14.58
CA VAL A 120 -4.22 12.08 -13.93
C VAL A 120 -4.72 12.18 -12.49
N LEU A 121 -5.49 11.21 -12.05
CA LEU A 121 -5.86 11.04 -10.64
C LEU A 121 -5.27 9.74 -10.11
N GLU A 122 -4.58 9.77 -8.98
CA GLU A 122 -4.16 8.56 -8.29
C GLU A 122 -5.06 8.31 -7.07
N LEU A 123 -5.66 7.12 -6.99
CA LEU A 123 -6.46 6.65 -5.86
C LEU A 123 -5.59 5.84 -4.91
N GLY A 124 -5.65 6.13 -3.61
CA GLY A 124 -4.90 5.39 -2.59
C GLY A 124 -3.39 5.48 -2.81
N ALA A 125 -2.91 6.70 -3.01
CA ALA A 125 -1.55 6.98 -3.44
C ALA A 125 -0.48 6.55 -2.40
N GLY A 126 -0.81 6.48 -1.11
CA GLY A 126 0.13 6.12 -0.05
C GLY A 126 1.35 7.04 0.01
N THR A 127 2.49 6.58 -0.48
CA THR A 127 3.71 7.39 -0.64
C THR A 127 3.66 8.35 -1.83
N GLY A 128 2.79 8.09 -2.80
CA GLY A 128 2.60 8.87 -4.03
C GLY A 128 3.59 8.54 -5.13
N ILE A 129 4.38 7.47 -4.99
CA ILE A 129 5.47 7.14 -5.92
C ILE A 129 4.99 7.03 -7.38
N VAL A 130 3.81 6.45 -7.64
CA VAL A 130 3.31 6.27 -9.02
C VAL A 130 2.86 7.59 -9.61
N GLY A 131 2.05 8.38 -8.89
CA GLY A 131 1.62 9.68 -9.39
C GLY A 131 2.77 10.70 -9.47
N ILE A 132 3.76 10.65 -8.57
CA ILE A 132 5.00 11.45 -8.69
C ILE A 132 5.75 11.06 -9.96
N PHE A 133 5.90 9.76 -10.22
CA PHE A 133 6.52 9.28 -11.45
C PHE A 133 5.76 9.74 -12.70
N ALA A 134 4.43 9.65 -12.70
CA ALA A 134 3.58 10.15 -13.78
C ALA A 134 3.72 11.67 -13.99
N ALA A 135 3.84 12.45 -12.91
CA ALA A 135 4.09 13.88 -12.98
C ALA A 135 5.46 14.19 -13.62
N MET A 136 6.50 13.41 -13.31
CA MET A 136 7.79 13.54 -13.97
C MET A 136 7.72 13.21 -15.47
N LEU A 137 6.78 12.36 -15.89
CA LEU A 137 6.47 12.08 -17.30
C LEU A 137 5.61 13.16 -17.96
N GLY A 138 5.27 14.25 -17.26
CA GLY A 138 4.57 15.42 -17.81
C GLY A 138 3.07 15.48 -17.53
N ALA A 139 2.52 14.56 -16.72
CA ALA A 139 1.10 14.58 -16.35
C ALA A 139 0.74 15.71 -15.39
N GLU A 140 -0.50 16.20 -15.51
CA GLU A 140 -1.15 17.04 -14.51
C GLU A 140 -1.80 16.14 -13.44
N VAL A 141 -1.03 15.82 -12.40
CA VAL A 141 -1.42 14.80 -11.42
C VAL A 141 -2.15 15.40 -10.21
N THR A 142 -3.22 14.71 -9.79
CA THR A 142 -3.85 14.86 -8.48
C THR A 142 -3.64 13.57 -7.69
N LEU A 143 -2.83 13.63 -6.64
CA LEU A 143 -2.60 12.54 -5.69
C LEU A 143 -3.72 12.54 -4.65
N THR A 144 -4.34 11.37 -4.41
CA THR A 144 -5.38 11.24 -3.40
C THR A 144 -5.22 10.04 -2.50
N ASP A 145 -5.56 10.26 -1.24
CA ASP A 145 -5.65 9.22 -0.21
C ASP A 145 -6.56 9.71 0.93
N ARG A 146 -6.73 8.90 1.96
CA ARG A 146 -7.38 9.25 3.22
C ARG A 146 -6.55 10.32 3.94
N PRO A 147 -7.18 11.17 4.77
CA PRO A 147 -6.49 12.30 5.42
C PRO A 147 -5.17 11.97 6.13
N PRO A 148 -5.02 10.83 6.84
CA PRO A 148 -3.76 10.51 7.53
C PRO A 148 -2.54 10.39 6.60
N ALA A 149 -2.71 10.04 5.33
CA ALA A 149 -1.60 9.88 4.38
C ALA A 149 -1.22 11.20 3.67
N LEU A 150 -2.03 12.26 3.78
CA LEU A 150 -1.79 13.52 3.06
C LEU A 150 -0.49 14.24 3.48
N PRO A 151 -0.05 14.26 4.75
CA PRO A 151 1.23 14.84 5.13
C PRO A 151 2.40 14.20 4.38
N GLN A 152 2.48 12.86 4.34
CA GLN A 152 3.50 12.12 3.61
C GLN A 152 3.44 12.40 2.11
N LEU A 153 2.24 12.39 1.51
CA LEU A 153 2.09 12.73 0.08
C LEU A 153 2.62 14.12 -0.25
N ARG A 154 2.36 15.12 0.60
CA ARG A 154 2.86 16.48 0.40
C ARG A 154 4.38 16.56 0.57
N GLU A 155 4.95 15.84 1.54
CA GLU A 155 6.41 15.76 1.67
C GLU A 155 7.03 15.17 0.41
N ASN A 156 6.55 14.01 -0.04
CA ASN A 156 7.09 13.32 -1.22
C ASN A 156 6.90 14.15 -2.51
N ALA A 157 5.78 14.85 -2.66
CA ALA A 157 5.60 15.79 -3.75
C ALA A 157 6.66 16.91 -3.72
N ARG A 158 6.95 17.48 -2.54
CA ARG A 158 7.97 18.55 -2.40
C ARG A 158 9.39 18.05 -2.62
N LEU A 159 9.72 16.84 -2.15
CA LEU A 159 11.04 16.23 -2.34
C LEU A 159 11.40 16.06 -3.82
N ASN A 160 10.40 15.85 -4.68
CA ASN A 160 10.59 15.61 -6.11
C ASN A 160 10.33 16.84 -6.98
N PHE A 161 9.66 17.86 -6.45
CA PHE A 161 9.36 19.10 -7.16
C PHE A 161 9.63 20.35 -6.28
N PRO A 162 10.90 20.58 -5.88
CA PRO A 162 11.29 21.74 -5.08
C PRO A 162 11.17 23.03 -5.92
N GLY A 163 10.09 23.79 -5.72
CA GLY A 163 9.80 25.04 -6.45
C GLY A 163 8.47 25.08 -7.21
N ALA A 164 7.59 24.10 -7.00
CA ALA A 164 6.49 23.78 -7.89
C ALA A 164 5.38 24.84 -8.07
N ALA A 165 5.39 25.50 -9.22
CA ALA A 165 4.17 25.86 -9.97
C ALA A 165 3.57 24.65 -10.73
N ALA A 166 4.35 23.56 -10.92
CA ALA A 166 4.01 22.43 -11.80
C ALA A 166 4.07 21.03 -11.13
N GLY A 167 4.12 20.96 -9.79
CA GLY A 167 4.11 19.69 -9.06
C GLY A 167 2.70 19.09 -8.90
N PRO A 168 2.59 17.81 -8.49
CA PRO A 168 1.29 17.16 -8.28
C PRO A 168 0.48 17.85 -7.18
N ARG A 169 -0.84 17.96 -7.38
CA ARG A 169 -1.77 18.46 -6.36
C ARG A 169 -2.10 17.33 -5.38
N VAL A 170 -2.18 17.62 -4.09
CA VAL A 170 -2.56 16.63 -3.06
C VAL A 170 -3.94 16.96 -2.52
N ARG A 171 -4.88 16.01 -2.57
CA ARG A 171 -6.26 16.19 -2.07
C ARG A 171 -6.75 14.94 -1.31
N ALA A 172 -7.58 15.16 -0.30
CA ALA A 172 -8.26 14.06 0.41
C ALA A 172 -9.31 13.39 -0.50
N LEU A 173 -9.31 12.06 -0.55
CA LEU A 173 -10.39 11.27 -1.16
C LEU A 173 -10.56 9.96 -0.39
N ARG A 174 -11.59 9.87 0.44
CA ARG A 174 -12.06 8.60 1.01
C ARG A 174 -13.03 7.94 0.04
N TRP A 175 -12.71 6.72 -0.36
CA TRP A 175 -13.54 5.96 -1.29
C TRP A 175 -14.98 5.81 -0.77
N GLY A 176 -15.94 5.91 -1.68
CA GLY A 176 -17.37 5.85 -1.37
C GLY A 176 -17.95 7.10 -0.71
N ARG A 177 -17.12 8.04 -0.23
CA ARG A 177 -17.56 9.27 0.46
C ARG A 177 -17.25 10.55 -0.30
N ASP A 178 -16.00 10.75 -0.72
CA ASP A 178 -15.52 12.05 -1.19
C ASP A 178 -15.55 12.22 -2.73
N GLN A 179 -15.85 11.16 -3.49
CA GLN A 179 -15.77 11.14 -4.95
C GLN A 179 -16.57 12.27 -5.64
N ARG A 180 -17.69 12.69 -5.07
CA ARG A 180 -18.52 13.79 -5.61
C ARG A 180 -17.81 15.15 -5.64
N ARG A 181 -16.73 15.32 -4.86
CA ARG A 181 -15.88 16.54 -4.84
C ARG A 181 -14.84 16.57 -5.96
N PHE A 182 -14.81 15.53 -6.78
CA PHE A 182 -13.92 15.36 -7.90
C PHE A 182 -14.78 15.24 -9.17
N PRO A 183 -14.85 16.31 -9.99
CA PRO A 183 -15.56 16.21 -11.25
C PRO A 183 -14.82 15.21 -12.15
N PRO A 184 -15.54 14.39 -12.93
CA PRO A 184 -14.94 13.35 -13.75
C PRO A 184 -14.30 13.96 -15.01
N LYS A 185 -13.14 14.61 -14.79
CA LYS A 185 -12.37 15.32 -15.82
C LYS A 185 -11.02 14.66 -16.08
N PHE A 186 -10.73 13.51 -15.47
CA PHE A 186 -9.44 12.85 -15.60
C PHE A 186 -9.38 12.05 -16.89
N HIS A 187 -8.22 12.05 -17.55
CA HIS A 187 -7.99 11.17 -18.69
C HIS A 187 -7.53 9.78 -18.24
N LEU A 188 -6.80 9.73 -17.12
CA LEU A 188 -6.24 8.51 -16.57
C LEU A 188 -6.42 8.47 -15.05
N ILE A 189 -6.84 7.32 -14.53
CA ILE A 189 -6.90 7.01 -13.11
C ILE A 189 -5.84 5.95 -12.81
N LEU A 190 -5.02 6.18 -11.80
CA LEU A 190 -4.02 5.23 -11.33
C LEU A 190 -4.43 4.66 -9.98
N GLY A 191 -4.08 3.41 -9.71
CA GLY A 191 -4.19 2.80 -8.40
C GLY A 191 -3.25 1.61 -8.27
N SER A 192 -2.38 1.63 -7.26
CA SER A 192 -1.39 0.56 -7.06
C SER A 192 -1.50 -0.06 -5.68
N ASP A 193 -1.67 -1.37 -5.64
CA ASP A 193 -1.87 -2.19 -4.43
C ASP A 193 -3.03 -1.70 -3.53
N ILE A 194 -4.08 -1.15 -4.16
CA ILE A 194 -5.27 -0.63 -3.45
C ILE A 194 -6.37 -1.67 -3.24
N VAL A 195 -6.18 -2.88 -3.76
CA VAL A 195 -7.14 -3.99 -3.72
C VAL A 195 -6.62 -5.09 -2.79
N TYR A 196 -6.71 -4.85 -1.48
CA TYR A 196 -6.20 -5.79 -0.46
C TYR A 196 -7.18 -6.04 0.70
N ASP A 197 -8.04 -5.06 1.03
CA ASP A 197 -9.08 -5.20 2.07
C ASP A 197 -10.45 -5.39 1.41
N PRO A 198 -11.09 -6.56 1.52
CA PRO A 198 -12.41 -6.82 0.95
C PRO A 198 -13.49 -5.82 1.39
N ARG A 199 -13.39 -5.25 2.60
CA ARG A 199 -14.33 -4.23 3.10
C ARG A 199 -14.27 -2.94 2.28
N ALA A 200 -13.15 -2.67 1.63
CA ALA A 200 -12.94 -1.49 0.79
C ALA A 200 -13.42 -1.68 -0.67
N PHE A 201 -13.74 -2.91 -1.10
CA PHE A 201 -14.08 -3.19 -2.50
C PHE A 201 -15.33 -2.44 -2.98
N GLY A 202 -16.42 -2.46 -2.18
CA GLY A 202 -17.64 -1.72 -2.49
C GLY A 202 -17.41 -0.20 -2.61
N PRO A 203 -16.81 0.45 -1.60
CA PRO A 203 -16.44 1.87 -1.67
C PRO A 203 -15.52 2.23 -2.85
N LEU A 204 -14.51 1.39 -3.14
CA LEU A 204 -13.60 1.60 -4.28
C LEU A 204 -14.35 1.48 -5.61
N LEU A 205 -15.19 0.45 -5.78
CA LEU A 205 -16.03 0.27 -6.96
C LEU A 205 -16.95 1.47 -7.19
N GLY A 206 -17.63 1.95 -6.14
CA GLY A 206 -18.47 3.15 -6.21
C GLY A 206 -17.69 4.41 -6.60
N THR A 207 -16.43 4.51 -6.17
CA THR A 207 -15.52 5.61 -6.53
C THR A 207 -15.11 5.53 -8.00
N LEU A 208 -14.71 4.34 -8.47
CA LEU A 208 -14.39 4.10 -9.88
C LEU A 208 -15.59 4.42 -10.77
N ARG A 209 -16.81 4.00 -10.41
CA ARG A 209 -18.02 4.27 -11.19
C ARG A 209 -18.34 5.76 -11.34
N HIS A 210 -17.96 6.58 -10.36
CA HIS A 210 -18.14 8.03 -10.44
C HIS A 210 -17.08 8.71 -11.31
N LEU A 211 -15.83 8.24 -11.23
CA LEU A 211 -14.69 8.93 -11.83
C LEU A 211 -14.34 8.42 -13.24
N LEU A 212 -14.58 7.14 -13.50
CA LEU A 212 -14.22 6.45 -14.73
C LEU A 212 -15.37 6.56 -15.74
N VAL A 213 -15.57 7.76 -16.26
CA VAL A 213 -16.53 8.06 -17.34
C VAL A 213 -15.77 8.38 -18.64
N PRO A 214 -16.32 8.10 -19.83
CA PRO A 214 -15.63 8.40 -21.08
C PRO A 214 -15.17 9.88 -21.16
N PRO A 215 -13.95 10.16 -21.66
CA PRO A 215 -12.97 9.23 -22.25
C PRO A 215 -11.94 8.68 -21.24
N ALA A 216 -12.21 8.74 -19.93
CA ALA A 216 -11.28 8.31 -18.89
C ALA A 216 -11.01 6.80 -18.95
N GLN A 217 -9.79 6.42 -18.57
CA GLN A 217 -9.38 5.02 -18.38
C GLN A 217 -8.66 4.87 -17.04
N ALA A 218 -8.55 3.66 -16.52
CA ALA A 218 -7.78 3.37 -15.32
C ALA A 218 -6.71 2.30 -15.55
N LEU A 219 -5.57 2.47 -14.88
CA LEU A 219 -4.55 1.45 -14.73
C LEU A 219 -4.45 1.07 -13.26
N LEU A 220 -4.76 -0.19 -12.97
CA LEU A 220 -4.76 -0.74 -11.62
C LEU A 220 -3.73 -1.86 -11.53
N SER A 221 -2.80 -1.76 -10.58
CA SER A 221 -1.88 -2.85 -10.25
C SER A 221 -2.20 -3.41 -8.87
N ALA A 222 -2.04 -4.72 -8.69
CA ALA A 222 -2.19 -5.37 -7.39
C ALA A 222 -1.30 -6.60 -7.31
N ARG A 223 -0.82 -6.91 -6.10
CA ARG A 223 -0.36 -8.26 -5.79
C ARG A 223 -1.59 -9.15 -5.52
N LEU A 224 -1.63 -10.32 -6.14
CA LEU A 224 -2.70 -11.31 -5.95
C LEU A 224 -2.58 -11.99 -4.57
N ARG A 225 -3.10 -11.33 -3.53
CA ARG A 225 -3.24 -11.88 -2.17
C ARG A 225 -4.68 -12.32 -1.92
N GLY A 226 -4.87 -13.27 -1.00
CA GLY A 226 -6.19 -13.68 -0.51
C GLY A 226 -6.99 -14.62 -1.43
N GLY A 227 -6.33 -15.26 -2.40
CA GLY A 227 -6.95 -16.24 -3.30
C GLY A 227 -8.19 -15.71 -4.04
N GLU A 228 -9.18 -16.57 -4.24
CA GLU A 228 -10.45 -16.25 -4.93
C GLU A 228 -11.36 -15.28 -4.16
N ALA A 229 -11.05 -14.96 -2.90
CA ALA A 229 -11.78 -13.96 -2.13
C ALA A 229 -11.11 -12.57 -2.17
N GLY A 230 -9.83 -12.51 -2.55
CA GLY A 230 -9.01 -11.31 -2.51
C GLY A 230 -9.00 -10.52 -3.82
N ALA A 231 -7.81 -10.06 -4.24
CA ALA A 231 -7.67 -9.18 -5.41
C ALA A 231 -8.22 -9.80 -6.70
N ALA A 232 -8.05 -11.12 -6.88
CA ALA A 232 -8.57 -11.85 -8.04
C ALA A 232 -10.09 -11.68 -8.17
N ARG A 233 -10.84 -11.76 -7.07
CA ARG A 233 -12.29 -11.54 -7.05
C ARG A 233 -12.67 -10.16 -7.57
N PHE A 234 -11.94 -9.13 -7.11
CA PHE A 234 -12.23 -7.76 -7.48
C PHE A 234 -12.10 -7.55 -9.00
N PHE A 235 -10.98 -8.00 -9.58
CA PHE A 235 -10.73 -7.83 -11.02
C PHE A 235 -11.57 -8.74 -11.90
N ARG A 236 -11.81 -10.00 -11.47
CA ARG A 236 -12.47 -11.02 -12.30
C ARG A 236 -13.98 -11.10 -12.13
N GLN A 237 -14.53 -10.60 -11.02
CA GLN A 237 -15.95 -10.74 -10.70
C GLN A 237 -16.63 -9.42 -10.37
N LEU A 238 -16.00 -8.54 -9.58
CA LEU A 238 -16.68 -7.30 -9.13
C LEU A 238 -16.61 -6.15 -10.14
N LEU A 239 -15.48 -5.98 -10.83
CA LEU A 239 -15.34 -4.94 -11.87
C LEU A 239 -16.07 -5.28 -13.19
N PRO A 240 -15.99 -6.51 -13.75
CA PRO A 240 -16.50 -6.81 -15.09
C PRO A 240 -17.97 -6.50 -15.36
N PRO A 241 -18.90 -6.60 -14.38
CA PRO A 241 -20.28 -6.18 -14.59
C PRO A 241 -20.41 -4.71 -15.00
N PHE A 242 -19.49 -3.84 -14.58
CA PHE A 242 -19.60 -2.38 -14.74
C PHE A 242 -18.59 -1.78 -15.72
N PHE A 243 -17.51 -2.49 -16.03
CA PHE A 243 -16.38 -1.97 -16.78
C PHE A 243 -15.83 -2.98 -17.78
N GLY A 244 -15.18 -2.49 -18.83
CA GLY A 244 -14.22 -3.29 -19.59
C GLY A 244 -12.98 -3.51 -18.74
N VAL A 245 -12.59 -4.76 -18.49
CA VAL A 245 -11.41 -5.10 -17.69
C VAL A 245 -10.47 -5.95 -18.54
N ARG A 246 -9.23 -5.50 -18.73
CA ARG A 246 -8.23 -6.19 -19.55
C ARG A 246 -6.92 -6.32 -18.79
N LEU A 247 -6.43 -7.54 -18.63
CA LEU A 247 -5.08 -7.79 -18.11
C LEU A 247 -4.04 -7.29 -19.13
N LEU A 248 -3.13 -6.42 -18.70
CA LEU A 248 -2.06 -5.86 -19.53
C LEU A 248 -0.72 -6.55 -19.29
N ARG A 249 -0.44 -6.92 -18.04
CA ARG A 249 0.82 -7.54 -17.63
C ARG A 249 0.60 -8.44 -16.43
N ARG A 250 1.28 -9.59 -16.44
CA ARG A 250 1.45 -10.48 -15.29
C ARG A 250 2.95 -10.62 -15.01
N GLU A 251 3.31 -10.54 -13.74
CA GLU A 251 4.65 -10.77 -13.20
C GLU A 251 4.56 -11.95 -12.22
N PRO A 252 4.63 -13.21 -12.70
CA PRO A 252 4.38 -14.40 -11.90
C PRO A 252 5.29 -14.51 -10.67
N GLU A 253 6.55 -14.10 -10.80
CA GLU A 253 7.57 -14.20 -9.73
C GLU A 253 7.27 -13.29 -8.53
N ARG A 254 6.34 -12.34 -8.71
CA ARG A 254 5.98 -11.33 -7.71
C ARG A 254 4.49 -11.38 -7.35
N ASP A 255 3.74 -12.27 -8.01
CA ASP A 255 2.28 -12.34 -8.01
C ASP A 255 1.62 -11.00 -8.33
N ILE A 256 2.21 -10.19 -9.22
CA ILE A 256 1.69 -8.87 -9.56
C ILE A 256 0.98 -8.91 -10.92
N GLU A 257 -0.18 -8.28 -11.00
CA GLU A 257 -0.90 -8.06 -12.24
C GLU A 257 -1.24 -6.58 -12.43
N ILE A 258 -1.26 -6.14 -13.69
CA ILE A 258 -1.64 -4.79 -14.09
C ILE A 258 -2.81 -4.88 -15.06
N TYR A 259 -3.89 -4.17 -14.74
CA TYR A 259 -5.15 -4.17 -15.47
C TYR A 259 -5.45 -2.80 -16.05
N ALA A 260 -5.92 -2.76 -17.30
CA ALA A 260 -6.68 -1.64 -17.84
C ALA A 260 -8.15 -1.81 -17.45
N VAL A 261 -8.76 -0.73 -17.00
CA VAL A 261 -10.21 -0.65 -16.74
C VAL A 261 -10.79 0.51 -17.54
N THR A 262 -11.83 0.25 -18.32
CA THR A 262 -12.49 1.25 -19.16
C THR A 262 -13.98 1.31 -18.84
N PRO A 263 -14.64 2.46 -19.07
CA PRO A 263 -16.10 2.52 -19.08
C PRO A 263 -16.66 1.43 -20.01
N ARG A 264 -17.78 0.81 -19.63
CA ARG A 264 -18.52 -0.07 -20.55
C ARG A 264 -19.34 0.81 -21.48
N ASP A 265 -19.01 0.82 -22.76
CA ASP A 265 -19.81 1.51 -23.77
C ASP A 265 -21.16 0.80 -23.93
N GLY A 266 -22.25 1.56 -23.95
CA GLY A 266 -23.28 1.30 -24.96
C GLY A 266 -22.75 1.89 -26.27
N ALA A 267 -22.25 1.04 -27.19
CA ALA A 267 -21.49 1.39 -28.41
C ALA A 267 -22.24 2.33 -29.42
N PRO A 268 -21.64 2.86 -30.52
CA PRO A 268 -20.25 2.79 -31.02
C PRO A 268 -19.59 4.13 -31.50
N GLU A 269 -18.27 4.02 -31.72
CA GLU A 269 -17.38 4.59 -32.76
C GLU A 269 -16.76 6.04 -32.77
N ARG A 270 -15.41 5.99 -32.89
CA ARG A 270 -14.42 6.84 -33.59
C ARG A 270 -13.85 8.09 -32.92
N GLY A 271 -12.52 8.04 -32.74
CA GLY A 271 -11.65 9.17 -33.08
C GLY A 271 -10.86 9.79 -31.94
N GLY A 272 -10.10 9.00 -31.19
CA GLY A 272 -8.99 9.50 -30.37
C GLY A 272 -7.92 8.43 -30.25
N PRO A 273 -6.63 8.78 -30.02
CA PRO A 273 -5.61 7.78 -29.76
C PRO A 273 -5.92 7.10 -28.42
N GLY A 274 -6.75 6.07 -28.50
CA GLY A 274 -7.12 5.23 -27.38
C GLY A 274 -5.96 4.30 -27.05
N LEU A 275 -5.93 3.87 -25.79
CA LEU A 275 -5.03 2.86 -25.25
C LEU A 275 -5.26 1.45 -25.85
N GLU A 276 -5.79 1.38 -27.07
CA GLU A 276 -5.92 0.17 -27.89
C GLU A 276 -4.54 -0.35 -28.31
N SER A 277 -3.50 0.49 -28.30
CA SER A 277 -2.12 0.11 -28.60
C SER A 277 -1.37 -0.56 -27.44
N LEU A 278 -1.98 -0.80 -26.28
CA LEU A 278 -1.35 -1.46 -25.12
C LEU A 278 -1.52 -2.98 -25.10
N THR A 279 -1.44 -3.64 -26.25
CA THR A 279 -1.15 -5.06 -26.28
C THR A 279 0.37 -5.24 -26.21
N PRO A 280 0.89 -6.17 -25.38
CA PRO A 280 2.26 -6.63 -25.55
C PRO A 280 2.41 -7.07 -27.01
N ARG A 281 3.42 -6.56 -27.72
CA ARG A 281 3.88 -7.25 -28.93
C ARG A 281 4.47 -8.56 -28.44
N ASP A 282 3.72 -9.65 -28.58
CA ASP A 282 4.24 -10.98 -28.32
C ASP A 282 5.55 -11.15 -29.09
N GLY A 283 6.58 -11.58 -28.37
CA GLY A 283 7.94 -11.72 -28.88
C GLY A 283 7.97 -12.61 -30.11
N ALA A 284 8.31 -12.03 -31.26
CA ALA A 284 8.77 -12.79 -32.41
C ALA A 284 10.29 -13.03 -32.26
N PRO A 285 10.78 -14.27 -32.46
CA PRO A 285 12.21 -14.55 -32.44
C PRO A 285 12.87 -13.95 -33.69
N GLY A 286 14.14 -13.58 -33.53
CA GLY A 286 15.08 -13.06 -34.53
C GLY A 286 14.61 -12.99 -35.99
N GLY A 287 14.41 -11.77 -36.47
CA GLY A 287 14.27 -11.46 -37.88
C GLY A 287 15.04 -10.18 -38.19
N ALA A 288 15.99 -10.29 -39.12
CA ALA A 288 16.88 -9.22 -39.56
C ALA A 288 16.15 -7.89 -39.81
N GLY A 289 16.65 -6.81 -39.20
CA GLY A 289 16.14 -5.46 -39.45
C GLY A 289 16.38 -5.04 -40.89
N PRO A 290 15.43 -4.33 -41.54
CA PRO A 290 15.71 -3.70 -42.82
C PRO A 290 16.64 -2.50 -42.60
N GLY A 291 17.72 -2.49 -43.38
CA GLY A 291 18.79 -1.50 -43.33
C GLY A 291 18.29 -0.08 -43.49
N TRP A 292 18.70 0.77 -42.55
CA TRP A 292 18.66 2.22 -42.70
C TRP A 292 19.90 2.66 -43.48
N SER A 293 19.69 3.07 -44.73
CA SER A 293 20.69 3.73 -45.56
C SER A 293 20.42 5.24 -45.58
N PRO A 294 21.31 6.10 -45.09
CA PRO A 294 21.27 7.52 -45.42
C PRO A 294 22.17 7.75 -46.64
N SER A 295 21.58 8.11 -47.78
CA SER A 295 22.35 8.75 -48.86
C SER A 295 22.31 10.27 -48.71
N PRO A 296 23.46 10.95 -48.87
CA PRO A 296 23.60 12.38 -48.63
C PRO A 296 23.21 13.18 -49.88
N ARG A 297 22.55 14.32 -49.70
CA ARG A 297 22.60 15.41 -50.67
C ARG A 297 23.24 16.61 -50.00
N GLY A 298 24.47 16.88 -50.41
CA GLY A 298 25.19 18.08 -50.04
C GLY A 298 24.66 19.31 -50.77
N MET A 299 24.82 20.45 -50.11
CA MET A 299 25.00 21.75 -50.75
C MET A 299 25.65 22.68 -49.72
N GLU A 300 26.91 22.99 -49.96
CA GLU A 300 27.66 24.15 -49.47
C GLU A 300 28.74 24.46 -50.53
N PRO A 301 29.43 25.63 -50.54
CA PRO A 301 29.32 26.80 -49.64
C PRO A 301 29.33 28.16 -50.38
N ARG A 302 29.16 29.26 -49.63
CA ARG A 302 29.75 30.57 -49.98
C ARG A 302 30.35 31.27 -48.75
N SER A 303 31.69 31.29 -48.75
CA SER A 303 32.66 32.34 -48.37
C SER A 303 32.25 33.51 -47.44
N GLY A 304 33.06 33.71 -46.40
CA GLY A 304 33.29 34.99 -45.73
C GLY A 304 34.29 34.87 -44.56
N ALA A 305 35.51 35.38 -44.73
CA ALA A 305 36.64 35.42 -43.79
C ALA A 305 36.28 36.09 -42.44
N GLY A 306 36.66 35.60 -41.26
CA GLY A 306 38.00 35.58 -40.62
C GLY A 306 38.00 36.56 -39.40
N PRO A 307 38.99 36.61 -38.48
CA PRO A 307 40.01 35.61 -38.12
C PRO A 307 40.15 35.35 -36.59
N GLY A 308 40.79 34.23 -36.25
CA GLY A 308 41.84 34.16 -35.21
C GLY A 308 41.43 33.82 -33.76
N TRP A 309 41.95 32.70 -33.26
CA TRP A 309 42.93 32.60 -32.16
C TRP A 309 42.79 31.24 -31.43
N SER A 310 43.83 30.42 -31.55
CA SER A 310 44.26 29.37 -30.62
C SER A 310 45.79 29.40 -30.63
N PRO A 311 46.47 29.15 -29.50
CA PRO A 311 46.90 27.77 -29.25
C PRO A 311 46.92 27.33 -27.76
N SER A 312 46.65 26.05 -27.53
CA SER A 312 47.09 25.22 -26.38
C SER A 312 48.64 25.19 -26.26
N PRO A 313 49.35 24.54 -25.29
CA PRO A 313 48.95 23.37 -24.48
C PRO A 313 49.64 23.22 -23.07
N ARG A 314 49.55 21.99 -22.51
CA ARG A 314 50.22 21.38 -21.32
C ARG A 314 49.35 21.36 -20.07
N GLY A 315 49.25 20.30 -19.28
CA GLY A 315 49.94 19.01 -19.22
C GLY A 315 49.81 18.45 -17.79
N MET A 316 50.09 17.15 -17.64
CA MET A 316 50.39 16.41 -16.39
C MET A 316 49.24 15.87 -15.51
N GLU A 317 48.98 14.56 -15.67
CA GLU A 317 48.97 13.64 -14.51
C GLU A 317 50.42 13.37 -14.06
N PRO A 318 50.65 12.90 -12.81
CA PRO A 318 50.82 11.44 -12.63
C PRO A 318 50.35 10.84 -11.28
N ARG A 319 49.86 9.59 -11.37
CA ARG A 319 50.23 8.36 -10.62
C ARG A 319 50.07 8.21 -9.08
N SER A 320 49.42 7.08 -8.75
CA SER A 320 49.83 5.95 -7.87
C SER A 320 49.84 6.06 -6.33
N GLY A 321 49.34 4.98 -5.70
CA GLY A 321 49.59 4.55 -4.31
C GLY A 321 48.33 3.94 -3.68
N ALA A 322 48.08 2.63 -3.82
CA ALA A 322 48.47 1.56 -2.88
C ALA A 322 47.92 1.73 -1.44
N GLY A 323 47.14 0.73 -0.97
CA GLY A 323 46.46 0.64 0.34
C GLY A 323 47.41 0.47 1.54
N PRO A 324 47.06 -0.21 2.66
CA PRO A 324 45.91 -1.10 2.97
C PRO A 324 45.00 -0.52 4.10
N GLY A 325 43.79 -0.98 4.43
CA GLY A 325 43.31 -2.35 4.62
C GLY A 325 43.44 -2.73 6.11
N TRP A 326 42.46 -2.38 6.95
CA TRP A 326 42.31 -2.91 8.33
C TRP A 326 40.83 -3.12 8.65
N SER A 327 40.42 -4.39 8.66
CA SER A 327 39.32 -4.93 9.47
C SER A 327 39.91 -5.41 10.80
N PRO A 328 39.16 -5.41 11.90
CA PRO A 328 38.77 -6.71 12.44
C PRO A 328 37.42 -6.76 13.15
N SER A 329 36.79 -7.93 13.05
CA SER A 329 35.88 -8.54 14.03
C SER A 329 36.23 -10.04 14.03
N PRO A 330 35.78 -10.88 14.99
CA PRO A 330 35.32 -10.61 16.35
C PRO A 330 36.03 -11.52 17.38
N ARG A 331 35.94 -11.22 18.68
CA ARG A 331 36.11 -12.24 19.73
C ARG A 331 34.99 -12.10 20.74
N GLY A 332 34.24 -13.19 20.90
CA GLY A 332 33.23 -13.34 21.91
C GLY A 332 33.82 -13.49 23.31
N MET A 333 32.98 -13.20 24.29
CA MET A 333 33.02 -13.77 25.63
C MET A 333 31.58 -13.84 26.13
N GLU A 334 31.15 -15.06 26.41
CA GLU A 334 29.91 -15.43 27.09
C GLU A 334 29.89 -14.99 28.57
N PRO A 335 28.71 -14.97 29.22
CA PRO A 335 28.48 -14.28 30.48
C PRO A 335 28.86 -15.14 31.69
N ARG A 336 29.32 -14.49 32.76
CA ARG A 336 29.44 -15.10 34.08
C ARG A 336 28.25 -14.68 34.96
N SER A 337 27.56 -15.70 35.45
CA SER A 337 26.57 -15.70 36.51
C SER A 337 27.20 -15.41 37.88
N GLY A 338 26.40 -14.85 38.81
CA GLY A 338 26.75 -14.86 40.24
C GLY A 338 26.11 -13.74 41.08
N ALA A 339 24.97 -14.08 41.70
CA ALA A 339 24.49 -13.69 43.05
C ALA A 339 24.44 -12.20 43.51
N GLY A 340 23.25 -11.77 43.95
CA GLY A 340 23.05 -10.60 44.85
C GLY A 340 23.32 -10.96 46.33
N PRO A 341 22.69 -10.31 47.33
CA PRO A 341 22.09 -8.96 47.40
C PRO A 341 22.81 -8.08 48.46
N GLY A 342 22.58 -6.77 48.46
CA GLY A 342 23.17 -5.85 49.46
C GLY A 342 22.35 -4.58 49.66
N TRP A 343 21.62 -4.54 50.77
CA TRP A 343 20.89 -3.39 51.29
C TRP A 343 21.85 -2.27 51.71
N GLY A 344 21.44 -1.01 51.53
CA GLY A 344 21.91 0.09 52.38
C GLY A 344 21.99 1.48 51.75
N LEU A 345 21.22 2.39 52.36
CA LEU A 345 21.47 3.83 52.57
C LEU A 345 20.78 4.86 51.64
N LEU A 346 19.67 5.40 52.17
CA LEU A 346 19.21 6.79 52.04
C LEU A 346 20.27 7.77 52.59
N PRO A 347 20.36 9.04 52.12
CA PRO A 347 19.46 10.15 52.49
C PRO A 347 19.18 11.09 51.30
N GLY A 348 18.28 12.08 51.30
CA GLY A 348 17.49 12.71 52.34
C GLY A 348 16.61 13.79 51.69
N ILE A 349 15.41 13.95 52.23
CA ILE A 349 14.41 14.95 51.86
C ILE A 349 14.69 16.24 52.64
N LYS A 350 14.62 17.41 51.98
CA LYS A 350 14.19 18.68 52.60
C LYS A 350 13.28 19.47 51.65
N TRP A 351 12.14 19.86 52.20
CA TRP A 351 11.06 20.67 51.62
C TRP A 351 11.18 22.17 51.98
N CYS A 352 10.33 22.98 51.32
CA CYS A 352 9.80 24.32 51.65
C CYS A 352 10.66 25.53 51.18
N ARG A 353 10.11 26.67 50.71
CA ARG A 353 8.77 27.27 50.45
C ARG A 353 9.07 28.51 49.55
N GLY A 354 8.27 28.88 48.54
CA GLY A 354 7.08 29.72 48.69
C GLY A 354 7.39 31.23 48.60
N SER A 355 7.28 31.80 47.39
CA SER A 355 6.76 33.15 47.04
C SER A 355 6.76 33.31 45.53
#